data_AF-A0AAJ1Q0P6-F1
#
_entry.id   AF-A0AAJ1Q0P6-F1
#
_cell.length_a   1.000
_cell.length_b   1.000
_cell.length_c   1.000
_cell.angle_alpha   90.00
_cell.angle_beta   90.00
_cell.angle_gamma   90.00
#
_symmetry.space_group_name_H-M   'P 1'
#
loop_
_entity.id
_entity.type
_entity.pdbx_description
1 polymer ?
#
loop_
_entity_poly.entity_id
_entity_poly.type
_entity_poly.pdbx_seq_one_letter_code
_entity_poly.pdbx_strand_id
1 'polypeptide(L)'
;MTESGLPRIDQIWQAFELGESCLRHSPVKEFPKVEFRWFLTRTFPSSAADNQQYGTHLIFIGMNPAEARVFAGKSECGDKTCAYLVNCRINHEYPKSFGTPTRLSFVNLVPIVDKQPDRAEQKWTMLQEYHDEILDINVEILRKMLAESQDYIVIPAFGVDLNASDWRWRGFCKLLPVLEKIEEPDSRIMAVGRGDRVPYHPRMWPQVGPLGEAFRPVLGNLQALRRKYDHKTSSPRSS
;
A
#
# COMPACT_ATOMS: atom_id res chain seq x y z
N MET A 1 -22.54 15.72 -16.56
CA MET A 1 -21.76 15.02 -15.51
C MET A 1 -22.32 13.62 -15.42
N THR A 2 -21.65 12.66 -16.04
CA THR A 2 -21.95 11.23 -15.86
C THR A 2 -21.42 10.83 -14.49
N GLU A 3 -22.28 10.32 -13.61
CA GLU A 3 -21.83 9.68 -12.37
C GLU A 3 -20.78 8.63 -12.74
N SER A 4 -19.58 8.71 -12.17
CA SER A 4 -18.39 7.95 -12.56
C SER A 4 -18.52 6.42 -12.41
N GLY A 5 -19.64 5.93 -11.91
CA GLY A 5 -19.85 4.53 -11.57
C GLY A 5 -19.00 4.04 -10.39
N LEU A 6 -17.95 4.78 -9.99
CA LEU A 6 -17.08 4.42 -8.88
C LEU A 6 -17.82 4.47 -7.53
N PRO A 7 -17.43 3.62 -6.57
CA PRO A 7 -18.11 3.56 -5.28
C PRO A 7 -17.83 4.83 -4.49
N ARG A 8 -18.79 5.21 -3.64
CA ARG A 8 -18.58 6.34 -2.73
C ARG A 8 -17.54 5.98 -1.67
N ILE A 9 -16.74 6.96 -1.27
CA ILE A 9 -15.74 6.79 -0.19
C ILE A 9 -16.38 6.22 1.08
N ASP A 10 -17.58 6.65 1.44
CA ASP A 10 -18.29 6.17 2.64
C ASP A 10 -18.57 4.66 2.58
N GLN A 11 -18.87 4.10 1.40
CA GLN A 11 -19.09 2.66 1.23
C GLN A 11 -17.78 1.88 1.41
N ILE A 12 -16.68 2.43 0.90
CA ILE A 12 -15.36 1.85 1.07
C ILE A 12 -14.96 1.89 2.55
N TRP A 13 -15.15 3.04 3.19
CA TRP A 13 -14.81 3.25 4.59
C TRP A 13 -15.63 2.36 5.54
N GLN A 14 -16.92 2.21 5.30
CA GLN A 14 -17.76 1.31 6.09
C GLN A 14 -17.26 -0.14 6.02
N ALA A 15 -16.91 -0.64 4.84
CA ALA A 15 -16.32 -1.97 4.70
C ALA A 15 -14.98 -2.09 5.48
N PHE A 16 -14.22 -1.00 5.58
CA PHE A 16 -12.95 -0.97 6.31
C PHE A 16 -13.17 -1.11 7.82
N GLU A 17 -14.16 -0.41 8.35
CA GLU A 17 -14.55 -0.49 9.76
C GLU A 17 -15.06 -1.89 10.13
N LEU A 18 -15.81 -2.53 9.23
CA LEU A 18 -16.34 -3.88 9.41
C LEU A 18 -15.30 -4.99 9.23
N GLY A 19 -14.09 -4.65 8.78
CA GLY A 19 -13.04 -5.65 8.51
C GLY A 19 -13.28 -6.45 7.23
N GLU A 20 -14.16 -5.98 6.35
CA GLU A 20 -14.56 -6.68 5.13
C GLU A 20 -13.65 -6.32 3.94
N SER A 21 -13.52 -7.22 2.98
CA SER A 21 -12.86 -6.87 1.72
C SER A 21 -13.76 -5.91 0.94
N CYS A 22 -13.33 -4.67 0.71
CA CYS A 22 -14.13 -3.71 -0.03
C CYS A 22 -14.21 -4.08 -1.52
N LEU A 23 -15.41 -4.55 -1.88
CA LEU A 23 -15.92 -4.91 -3.21
C LEU A 23 -15.17 -6.08 -3.87
N ARG A 24 -15.89 -6.89 -4.66
CA ARG A 24 -15.34 -7.89 -5.59
C ARG A 24 -15.93 -7.76 -6.99
N HIS A 25 -16.87 -6.83 -7.19
CA HIS A 25 -17.53 -6.58 -8.46
C HIS A 25 -17.07 -5.22 -9.01
N SER A 26 -17.04 -5.10 -10.34
CA SER A 26 -16.69 -3.82 -10.96
C SER A 26 -17.72 -2.75 -10.58
N PRO A 27 -17.29 -1.61 -10.01
CA PRO A 27 -18.16 -0.46 -9.87
C PRO A 27 -18.41 0.21 -11.23
N VAL A 28 -17.47 0.06 -12.18
CA VAL A 28 -17.58 0.62 -13.52
C VAL A 28 -18.42 -0.31 -14.41
N LYS A 29 -19.59 0.17 -14.84
CA LYS A 29 -20.60 -0.62 -15.59
C LYS A 29 -20.06 -1.11 -16.93
N GLU A 30 -19.18 -0.34 -17.55
CA GLU A 30 -18.51 -0.62 -18.83
C GLU A 30 -17.55 -1.81 -18.72
N PHE A 31 -17.05 -2.11 -17.52
CA PHE A 31 -16.03 -3.14 -17.29
C PHE A 31 -16.49 -4.18 -16.26
N PRO A 32 -17.64 -4.86 -16.44
CA PRO A 32 -18.27 -5.69 -15.40
C PRO A 32 -17.43 -6.90 -14.96
N LYS A 33 -16.43 -7.28 -15.74
CA LYS A 33 -15.52 -8.41 -15.47
C LYS A 33 -14.27 -8.01 -14.68
N VAL A 34 -14.08 -6.73 -14.39
CA VAL A 34 -12.94 -6.26 -13.61
C VAL A 34 -13.29 -6.34 -12.13
N GLU A 35 -12.51 -7.12 -11.39
CA GLU A 35 -12.66 -7.20 -9.94
C GLU A 35 -11.82 -6.10 -9.28
N PHE A 36 -12.41 -5.44 -8.30
CA PHE A 36 -11.77 -4.39 -7.51
C PHE A 36 -11.52 -4.86 -6.09
N ARG A 37 -10.52 -4.29 -5.43
CA ARG A 37 -10.23 -4.43 -4.00
C ARG A 37 -9.42 -3.24 -3.54
N TRP A 38 -10.05 -2.35 -2.78
CA TRP A 38 -9.39 -1.14 -2.32
C TRP A 38 -8.43 -1.34 -1.16
N PHE A 39 -8.81 -2.20 -0.22
CA PHE A 39 -7.96 -2.51 0.91
C PHE A 39 -8.16 -3.94 1.42
N LEU A 40 -7.24 -4.35 2.27
CA LEU A 40 -7.34 -5.50 3.16
C LEU A 40 -7.09 -5.02 4.57
N THR A 41 -7.82 -5.52 5.56
CA THR A 41 -7.59 -5.18 6.97
C THR A 41 -7.70 -6.44 7.82
N ARG A 42 -6.92 -6.50 8.89
CA ARG A 42 -6.99 -7.54 9.90
C ARG A 42 -6.69 -6.96 11.27
N THR A 43 -7.63 -7.16 12.17
CA THR A 43 -7.47 -6.85 13.59
C THR A 43 -7.02 -8.11 14.32
N PHE A 44 -6.09 -7.98 15.26
CA PHE A 44 -5.68 -9.07 16.13
C PHE A 44 -6.43 -8.98 17.46
N PRO A 45 -6.81 -10.11 18.06
CA PRO A 45 -7.34 -10.09 19.41
C PRO A 45 -6.29 -9.47 20.33
N SER A 46 -6.64 -8.41 21.05
CA SER A 46 -5.85 -7.95 22.19
C SER A 46 -5.85 -9.09 23.21
N SER A 47 -4.68 -9.62 23.57
CA SER A 47 -4.61 -10.56 24.70
C SER A 47 -5.08 -9.81 25.94
N ALA A 48 -6.28 -10.12 26.40
CA ALA A 48 -6.89 -9.47 27.55
C ALA A 48 -6.11 -9.86 28.82
N ALA A 49 -5.27 -8.96 29.30
CA ALA A 49 -4.96 -8.70 30.70
C ALA A 49 -3.93 -7.56 30.74
N ASP A 50 -4.25 -6.51 31.51
CA ASP A 50 -3.38 -5.39 31.87
C ASP A 50 -3.13 -4.28 30.82
N ASN A 51 -3.82 -3.16 31.08
CA ASN A 51 -3.65 -1.82 30.58
C ASN A 51 -4.00 -1.57 29.10
N GLN A 52 -4.73 -0.48 28.88
CA GLN A 52 -5.11 0.09 27.58
C GLN A 52 -3.87 0.54 26.78
N GLN A 53 -2.98 -0.38 26.43
CA GLN A 53 -1.93 -0.08 25.49
C GLN A 53 -2.57 -0.07 24.10
N TYR A 54 -2.79 1.14 23.58
CA TYR A 54 -3.15 1.34 22.18
C TYR A 54 -2.05 0.70 21.34
N GLY A 55 -2.35 -0.45 20.75
CA GLY A 55 -1.38 -1.11 19.88
C GLY A 55 -1.28 -0.41 18.53
N THR A 56 -0.21 -0.72 17.83
CA THR A 56 0.17 0.00 16.63
C THR A 56 -0.57 -0.52 15.41
N HIS A 57 -1.05 0.41 14.58
CA HIS A 57 -1.64 0.12 13.29
C HIS A 57 -0.57 0.14 12.20
N LEU A 58 -0.27 -1.02 11.61
CA LEU A 58 0.65 -1.08 10.47
C LEU A 58 -0.14 -0.91 9.16
N ILE A 59 0.13 0.18 8.44
CA ILE A 59 -0.55 0.55 7.19
C ILE A 59 0.42 0.32 6.04
N PHE A 60 0.20 -0.74 5.27
CA PHE A 60 0.96 -1.05 4.08
C PHE A 60 0.34 -0.33 2.87
N ILE A 61 1.17 0.24 2.00
CA ILE A 61 0.72 0.87 0.74
C ILE A 61 1.41 0.18 -0.41
N GLY A 62 0.67 -0.40 -1.34
CA GLY A 62 1.28 -1.07 -2.48
C GLY A 62 0.27 -1.57 -3.51
N MET A 63 0.66 -2.62 -4.20
CA MET A 63 -0.19 -3.32 -5.15
C MET A 63 -0.92 -4.46 -4.44
N ASN A 64 -2.09 -4.87 -4.96
CA ASN A 64 -2.80 -6.06 -4.49
C ASN A 64 -1.80 -7.17 -4.15
N PRO A 65 -1.69 -7.63 -2.89
CA PRO A 65 -0.64 -8.56 -2.50
C PRO A 65 -1.02 -10.00 -2.89
N ALA A 66 -0.13 -10.71 -3.61
CA ALA A 66 -0.38 -12.12 -3.97
C ALA A 66 -0.28 -13.00 -2.74
N GLU A 67 -1.34 -13.70 -2.37
CA GLU A 67 -1.22 -14.76 -1.37
C GLU A 67 -0.83 -14.19 0.02
N ALA A 68 -1.32 -13.00 0.38
CA ALA A 68 -1.19 -12.46 1.74
C ALA A 68 -2.02 -13.31 2.72
N ARG A 69 -1.47 -14.45 3.16
CA ARG A 69 -2.07 -15.41 4.09
C ARG A 69 -2.46 -14.76 5.42
N VAL A 70 -1.78 -13.68 5.80
CA VAL A 70 -2.16 -12.87 6.95
C VAL A 70 -3.50 -12.18 6.74
N PHE A 71 -3.91 -11.79 5.54
CA PHE A 71 -5.21 -11.16 5.30
C PHE A 71 -6.29 -12.13 4.80
N ALA A 72 -5.94 -13.20 4.06
CA ALA A 72 -6.90 -14.13 3.49
C ALA A 72 -6.39 -15.59 3.41
N GLY A 73 -7.30 -16.57 3.53
CA GLY A 73 -7.00 -17.99 3.37
C GLY A 73 -6.90 -18.41 1.90
N LYS A 74 -5.67 -18.65 1.42
CA LYS A 74 -5.27 -19.22 0.10
C LYS A 74 -5.73 -18.48 -1.19
N SER A 75 -4.73 -18.22 -2.04
CA SER A 75 -4.75 -17.94 -3.49
C SER A 75 -5.61 -16.81 -4.05
N GLU A 76 -5.60 -15.65 -3.38
CA GLU A 76 -5.96 -14.40 -4.05
C GLU A 76 -4.67 -13.70 -4.45
N CYS A 77 -4.40 -13.70 -5.75
CA CYS A 77 -3.12 -13.32 -6.35
C CYS A 77 -2.91 -11.80 -6.40
N GLY A 78 -1.69 -11.39 -6.75
CA GLY A 78 -1.17 -10.04 -6.56
C GLY A 78 0.37 -9.96 -6.65
N ASP A 79 0.99 -8.91 -6.12
CA ASP A 79 2.44 -8.74 -6.07
C ASP A 79 3.03 -9.58 -4.92
N LYS A 80 3.87 -10.57 -5.28
CA LYS A 80 4.57 -11.44 -4.32
C LYS A 80 5.47 -10.65 -3.37
N THR A 81 5.96 -9.49 -3.80
CA THR A 81 6.68 -8.54 -2.95
C THR A 81 5.84 -8.11 -1.77
N CYS A 82 4.65 -7.58 -2.08
CA CYS A 82 3.75 -6.99 -1.09
C CYS A 82 3.36 -8.05 -0.07
N ALA A 83 3.01 -9.24 -0.56
CA ALA A 83 2.66 -10.35 0.29
C ALA A 83 3.82 -10.87 1.14
N TYR A 84 5.04 -10.86 0.60
CA TYR A 84 6.21 -11.26 1.37
C TYR A 84 6.42 -10.31 2.56
N LEU A 85 6.42 -8.98 2.34
CA LEU A 85 6.52 -7.98 3.40
C LEU A 85 5.42 -8.13 4.46
N VAL A 86 4.18 -8.33 4.04
CA VAL A 86 3.02 -8.50 4.92
C VAL A 86 3.07 -9.82 5.70
N ASN A 87 3.49 -10.93 5.05
CA ASN A 87 3.52 -12.26 5.65
C ASN A 87 4.77 -12.51 6.50
N CYS A 88 5.81 -11.66 6.43
CA CYS A 88 7.02 -11.79 7.25
C CYS A 88 6.76 -11.74 8.77
N ARG A 89 5.56 -11.32 9.18
CA ARG A 89 5.03 -11.48 10.55
C ARG A 89 5.01 -12.94 11.05
N ILE A 90 4.92 -13.93 10.16
CA ILE A 90 4.71 -15.34 10.56
C ILE A 90 6.01 -15.96 11.12
N ASN A 91 7.19 -15.42 10.78
CA ASN A 91 8.49 -16.00 11.16
C ASN A 91 9.47 -15.04 11.85
N HIS A 92 9.20 -13.72 11.87
CA HIS A 92 10.12 -12.72 12.44
C HIS A 92 9.36 -11.60 13.19
N GLU A 93 9.93 -11.14 14.31
CA GLU A 93 9.41 -9.99 15.06
C GLU A 93 9.62 -8.69 14.26
N TYR A 94 8.60 -7.84 14.23
CA TYR A 94 8.74 -6.45 13.77
C TYR A 94 9.73 -5.69 14.67
N PRO A 95 10.32 -4.57 14.22
CA PRO A 95 11.14 -3.73 15.08
C PRO A 95 10.41 -3.44 16.40
N LYS A 96 11.09 -3.54 17.54
CA LYS A 96 10.49 -3.23 18.85
C LYS A 96 9.93 -1.80 18.92
N SER A 97 10.48 -0.89 18.11
CA SER A 97 10.00 0.49 17.97
C SER A 97 8.61 0.61 17.34
N PHE A 98 8.08 -0.44 16.70
CA PHE A 98 6.75 -0.44 16.09
C PHE A 98 5.64 -0.74 17.10
N GLY A 99 5.93 -0.85 18.40
CA GLY A 99 4.95 -1.28 19.39
C GLY A 99 4.39 -2.68 19.10
N THR A 100 3.36 -3.08 19.84
CA THR A 100 2.65 -4.35 19.58
C THR A 100 1.60 -4.13 18.49
N PRO A 101 1.70 -4.79 17.32
CA PRO A 101 0.73 -4.57 16.25
C PRO A 101 -0.65 -5.15 16.60
N THR A 102 -1.68 -4.30 16.66
CA THR A 102 -3.08 -4.68 16.92
C THR A 102 -3.93 -4.68 15.66
N ARG A 103 -3.52 -3.93 14.63
CA ARG A 103 -4.19 -3.88 13.34
C ARG A 103 -3.18 -3.82 12.21
N LEU A 104 -3.47 -4.54 11.12
CA LEU A 104 -2.80 -4.34 9.84
C LEU A 104 -3.84 -3.88 8.83
N SER A 105 -3.44 -2.95 7.97
CA SER A 105 -4.21 -2.57 6.79
C SER A 105 -3.31 -2.50 5.57
N PHE A 106 -3.82 -2.86 4.42
CA PHE A 106 -3.15 -2.75 3.13
C PHE A 106 -4.00 -1.87 2.22
N VAL A 107 -3.47 -0.75 1.76
CA VAL A 107 -4.10 0.14 0.78
C VAL A 107 -3.57 -0.21 -0.61
N ASN A 108 -4.47 -0.57 -1.52
CA ASN A 108 -4.14 -0.92 -2.89
C ASN A 108 -4.12 0.32 -3.80
N LEU A 109 -2.92 0.76 -4.17
CA LEU A 109 -2.69 1.81 -5.17
C LEU A 109 -3.47 1.56 -6.46
N VAL A 110 -3.50 0.29 -6.86
CA VAL A 110 -4.20 -0.21 -8.01
C VAL A 110 -5.12 -1.30 -7.49
N PRO A 111 -6.42 -1.03 -7.34
CA PRO A 111 -7.35 -1.96 -6.73
C PRO A 111 -7.72 -3.12 -7.64
N ILE A 112 -7.02 -3.36 -8.74
CA ILE A 112 -7.37 -4.40 -9.71
C ILE A 112 -6.92 -5.76 -9.20
N VAL A 113 -7.87 -6.70 -9.09
CA VAL A 113 -7.58 -8.09 -8.71
C VAL A 113 -7.35 -8.91 -9.98
N ASP A 114 -6.16 -9.50 -10.11
CA ASP A 114 -5.85 -10.49 -11.14
C ASP A 114 -4.79 -11.50 -10.67
N LYS A 115 -4.75 -12.66 -11.34
CA LYS A 115 -3.77 -13.72 -11.10
C LYS A 115 -2.39 -13.45 -11.67
N GLN A 116 -2.30 -12.57 -12.66
CA GLN A 116 -1.05 -12.27 -13.37
C GLN A 116 -0.82 -10.75 -13.37
N PRO A 117 0.36 -10.25 -12.94
CA PRO A 117 0.68 -8.82 -12.96
C PRO A 117 0.43 -8.15 -14.31
N ASP A 118 0.84 -8.79 -15.41
CA ASP A 118 0.68 -8.25 -16.77
C ASP A 118 -0.80 -8.08 -17.15
N ARG A 119 -1.68 -8.98 -16.68
CA ARG A 119 -3.13 -8.87 -16.91
C ARG A 119 -3.76 -7.80 -16.02
N ALA A 120 -3.27 -7.63 -14.79
CA ALA A 120 -3.66 -6.51 -13.94
C ALA A 120 -3.28 -5.18 -14.59
N GLU A 121 -2.09 -5.08 -15.20
CA GLU A 121 -1.63 -3.91 -15.94
C GLU A 121 -2.48 -3.65 -17.20
N GLN A 122 -2.86 -4.69 -17.95
CA GLN A 122 -3.78 -4.56 -19.08
C GLN A 122 -5.14 -4.02 -18.65
N LYS A 123 -5.74 -4.60 -17.60
CA LYS A 123 -7.01 -4.12 -17.02
C LYS A 123 -6.90 -2.70 -16.47
N TRP A 124 -5.76 -2.37 -15.83
CA TRP A 124 -5.47 -1.02 -15.39
C TRP A 124 -5.46 -0.06 -16.57
N THR A 125 -4.79 -0.41 -17.67
CA THR A 125 -4.75 0.42 -18.88
C THR A 125 -6.14 0.65 -19.49
N MET A 126 -7.03 -0.36 -19.45
CA MET A 126 -8.42 -0.20 -19.89
C MET A 126 -9.20 0.84 -19.09
N LEU A 127 -8.81 1.09 -17.85
CA LEU A 127 -9.44 2.02 -16.92
C LEU A 127 -8.78 3.40 -16.90
N GLN A 128 -7.98 3.76 -17.92
CA GLN A 128 -7.20 5.00 -17.93
C GLN A 128 -7.99 6.27 -17.61
N GLU A 129 -9.25 6.34 -18.05
CA GLU A 129 -10.13 7.49 -17.81
C GLU A 129 -10.54 7.63 -16.34
N TYR A 130 -10.44 6.55 -15.56
CA TYR A 130 -10.79 6.50 -14.14
C TYR A 130 -9.57 6.57 -13.22
N HIS A 131 -8.34 6.63 -13.75
CA HIS A 131 -7.10 6.53 -12.95
C HIS A 131 -7.01 7.61 -11.88
N ASP A 132 -7.28 8.87 -12.23
CA ASP A 132 -7.18 9.97 -11.28
C ASP A 132 -8.21 9.83 -10.16
N GLU A 133 -9.47 9.51 -10.49
CA GLU A 133 -10.53 9.34 -9.50
C GLU A 133 -10.28 8.14 -8.57
N ILE A 134 -9.76 7.04 -9.12
CA ILE A 134 -9.30 5.88 -8.34
C ILE A 134 -8.20 6.29 -7.35
N LEU A 135 -7.23 7.09 -7.79
CA LEU A 135 -6.13 7.54 -6.94
C LEU A 135 -6.60 8.56 -5.89
N ASP A 136 -7.57 9.41 -6.21
CA ASP A 136 -8.19 10.34 -5.26
C ASP A 136 -8.97 9.60 -4.17
N ILE A 137 -9.68 8.52 -4.52
CA ILE A 137 -10.31 7.62 -3.55
C ILE A 137 -9.25 7.03 -2.60
N ASN A 138 -8.11 6.56 -3.13
CA ASN A 138 -7.01 6.04 -2.31
C ASN A 138 -6.40 7.10 -1.38
N VAL A 139 -6.25 8.33 -1.85
CA VAL A 139 -5.81 9.48 -1.04
C VAL A 139 -6.74 9.67 0.15
N GLU A 140 -8.05 9.70 -0.08
CA GLU A 140 -9.06 9.92 0.95
C GLU A 140 -9.14 8.77 1.96
N ILE A 141 -9.07 7.52 1.49
CA ILE A 141 -9.01 6.36 2.39
C ILE A 141 -7.78 6.44 3.29
N LEU A 142 -6.60 6.73 2.72
CA LEU A 142 -5.37 6.84 3.49
C LEU A 142 -5.49 7.96 4.54
N ARG A 143 -6.02 9.13 4.18
CA ARG A 143 -6.28 10.23 5.13
C ARG A 143 -7.16 9.79 6.29
N LYS A 144 -8.27 9.08 5.99
CA LYS A 144 -9.16 8.55 7.03
C LYS A 144 -8.46 7.53 7.92
N MET A 145 -7.69 6.60 7.36
CA MET A 145 -6.92 5.62 8.14
C MET A 145 -5.92 6.30 9.10
N LEU A 146 -5.22 7.33 8.63
CA LEU A 146 -4.24 8.08 9.43
C LEU A 146 -4.92 8.89 10.54
N ALA A 147 -6.08 9.51 10.26
CA ALA A 147 -6.83 10.30 11.24
C ALA A 147 -7.43 9.47 12.38
N GLU A 148 -7.83 8.23 12.10
CA GLU A 148 -8.47 7.32 13.07
C GLU A 148 -7.47 6.54 13.92
N SER A 149 -6.20 6.49 13.50
CA SER A 149 -5.17 5.70 14.17
C SER A 149 -4.41 6.55 15.16
N GLN A 150 -4.49 6.23 16.46
CA GLN A 150 -3.72 6.91 17.49
C GLN A 150 -2.21 6.65 17.37
N ASP A 151 -1.84 5.43 16.96
CA ASP A 151 -0.46 5.02 16.74
C ASP A 151 -0.37 4.19 15.46
N TYR A 152 0.48 4.60 14.51
CA TYR A 152 0.60 3.93 13.22
C TYR A 152 2.01 3.95 12.65
N ILE A 153 2.30 3.00 11.77
CA ILE A 153 3.48 3.02 10.91
C ILE A 153 3.01 2.77 9.48
N VAL A 154 3.37 3.67 8.57
CA VAL A 154 3.14 3.53 7.14
C VAL A 154 4.33 2.82 6.50
N ILE A 155 4.03 1.75 5.76
CA ILE A 155 5.00 0.89 5.11
C ILE A 155 4.74 0.89 3.60
N PRO A 156 5.49 1.68 2.82
CA PRO A 156 5.53 1.54 1.37
C PRO A 156 5.99 0.12 1.00
N ALA A 157 5.08 -0.66 0.43
CA ALA A 157 5.21 -2.10 0.23
C ALA A 157 5.27 -2.49 -1.25
N PHE A 158 5.53 -1.57 -2.18
CA PHE A 158 5.57 -1.84 -3.62
C PHE A 158 6.96 -2.29 -4.10
N GLY A 159 7.00 -3.43 -4.79
CA GLY A 159 8.23 -4.06 -5.30
C GLY A 159 8.60 -3.53 -6.65
N VAL A 160 8.91 -2.24 -6.71
CA VAL A 160 9.32 -1.58 -7.95
C VAL A 160 10.82 -1.38 -7.98
N ASP A 161 11.39 -1.64 -9.14
CA ASP A 161 12.56 -0.86 -9.56
C ASP A 161 12.11 0.60 -9.64
N LEU A 162 12.81 1.47 -8.92
CA LEU A 162 12.51 2.90 -8.76
C LEU A 162 12.80 3.67 -10.07
N ASN A 163 12.14 3.25 -11.15
CA ASN A 163 12.25 3.79 -12.48
C ASN A 163 10.99 4.59 -12.85
N ALA A 164 11.16 5.59 -13.71
CA ALA A 164 10.10 6.54 -14.06
C ALA A 164 9.01 5.96 -14.97
N SER A 165 9.25 4.79 -15.59
CA SER A 165 8.31 4.12 -16.48
C SER A 165 7.31 3.25 -15.74
N ASP A 166 7.58 2.88 -14.48
CA ASP A 166 6.72 1.97 -13.74
C ASP A 166 5.41 2.65 -13.33
N TRP A 167 4.31 2.08 -13.77
CA TRP A 167 2.96 2.57 -13.52
C TRP A 167 2.59 2.52 -12.02
N ARG A 168 3.19 1.61 -11.25
CA ARG A 168 3.01 1.50 -9.79
C ARG A 168 3.63 2.71 -9.08
N TRP A 169 4.78 3.19 -9.56
CA TRP A 169 5.42 4.40 -9.05
C TRP A 169 4.59 5.66 -9.31
N ARG A 170 3.94 5.76 -10.47
CA ARG A 170 3.05 6.89 -10.79
C ARG A 170 1.87 6.98 -9.83
N GLY A 171 1.21 5.85 -9.56
CA GLY A 171 0.12 5.79 -8.58
C GLY A 171 0.59 6.20 -7.19
N PHE A 172 1.75 5.70 -6.75
CA PHE A 172 2.31 6.08 -5.45
C PHE A 172 2.60 7.57 -5.32
N CYS A 173 3.10 8.22 -6.38
CA CYS A 173 3.40 9.64 -6.34
C CYS A 173 2.19 10.53 -5.99
N LYS A 174 0.96 10.09 -6.26
CA LYS A 174 -0.26 10.82 -5.86
C LYS A 174 -0.52 10.74 -4.36
N LEU A 175 -0.08 9.68 -3.70
CA LEU A 175 -0.17 9.52 -2.25
C LEU A 175 0.97 10.22 -1.51
N LEU A 176 2.12 10.45 -2.15
CA LEU A 176 3.30 11.04 -1.50
C LEU A 176 2.99 12.37 -0.76
N PRO A 177 2.21 13.32 -1.31
CA PRO A 177 1.86 14.55 -0.59
C PRO A 177 1.02 14.33 0.68
N VAL A 178 0.33 13.20 0.81
CA VAL A 178 -0.35 12.81 2.05
C VAL A 178 0.68 12.37 3.08
N LEU A 179 1.66 11.57 2.65
CA LEU A 179 2.73 11.06 3.50
C LEU A 179 3.64 12.18 4.01
N GLU A 180 3.91 13.20 3.19
CA GLU A 180 4.72 14.36 3.58
C GLU A 180 4.11 15.21 4.71
N LYS A 181 2.80 15.04 4.97
CA LYS A 181 2.08 15.75 6.02
C LYS A 181 1.94 14.96 7.31
N ILE A 182 2.47 13.74 7.36
CA ILE A 182 2.49 12.92 8.58
C ILE A 182 3.42 13.59 9.60
N GLU A 183 2.95 13.66 10.84
CA GLU A 183 3.76 14.13 11.97
C GLU A 183 4.87 13.12 12.28
N GLU A 184 6.08 13.61 12.55
CA GLU A 184 7.28 12.79 12.74
C GLU A 184 7.47 11.75 11.61
N PRO A 185 7.51 12.17 10.34
CA PRO A 185 7.46 11.24 9.21
C PRO A 185 8.61 10.22 9.20
N ASP A 186 9.76 10.58 9.78
CA ASP A 186 10.91 9.69 9.88
C ASP A 186 10.68 8.53 10.86
N SER A 187 9.85 8.70 11.89
CA SER A 187 9.47 7.60 12.80
C SER A 187 8.28 6.80 12.26
N ARG A 188 7.49 7.39 11.36
CA ARG A 188 6.21 6.84 10.87
C ARG A 188 6.26 6.21 9.48
N ILE A 189 7.18 6.61 8.60
CA ILE A 189 7.23 6.15 7.20
C ILE A 189 8.47 5.29 6.99
N MET A 190 8.27 3.98 7.12
CA MET A 190 9.36 3.01 7.21
C MET A 190 9.30 2.03 6.04
N ALA A 191 10.43 1.75 5.41
CA ALA A 191 10.54 0.69 4.41
C ALA A 191 11.68 -0.27 4.75
N VAL A 192 11.55 -1.51 4.31
CA VAL A 192 12.63 -2.50 4.39
C VAL A 192 13.72 -2.11 3.41
N GLY A 193 14.99 -2.25 3.80
CA GLY A 193 16.17 -1.98 2.98
C GLY A 193 17.44 -2.71 3.47
N ARG A 194 18.49 -2.71 2.64
CA ARG A 194 19.82 -3.21 3.01
C ARG A 194 20.85 -2.11 2.78
N GLY A 195 21.53 -1.69 3.83
CA GLY A 195 22.47 -0.58 3.78
C GLY A 195 21.77 0.74 3.44
N ASP A 196 22.28 1.43 2.44
CA ASP A 196 21.77 2.70 1.89
C ASP A 196 20.63 2.54 0.87
N ARG A 197 20.30 1.30 0.48
CA ARG A 197 19.27 1.02 -0.56
C ARG A 197 17.88 0.89 0.05
N VAL A 198 17.07 1.94 -0.10
CA VAL A 198 15.67 2.03 0.36
C VAL A 198 14.85 2.88 -0.63
N PRO A 199 13.60 2.51 -0.99
CA PRO A 199 12.91 1.25 -0.69
C PRO A 199 13.45 0.06 -1.52
N TYR A 200 13.29 -1.14 -0.98
CA TYR A 200 13.90 -2.38 -1.48
C TYR A 200 12.94 -3.22 -2.33
N HIS A 201 13.47 -3.91 -3.35
CA HIS A 201 12.77 -5.00 -4.02
C HIS A 201 12.92 -6.29 -3.18
N PRO A 202 11.84 -7.00 -2.76
CA PRO A 202 11.93 -8.15 -1.84
C PRO A 202 12.76 -9.32 -2.31
N ARG A 203 13.02 -9.47 -3.60
CA ARG A 203 13.99 -10.48 -4.10
C ARG A 203 15.42 -10.24 -3.65
N MET A 204 15.77 -9.02 -3.23
CA MET A 204 17.12 -8.72 -2.73
C MET A 204 17.26 -9.01 -1.23
N TRP A 205 16.23 -9.56 -0.57
CA TRP A 205 16.15 -9.77 0.88
C TRP A 205 17.49 -10.12 1.55
N PRO A 206 17.83 -9.51 2.70
CA PRO A 206 18.97 -10.00 3.46
C PRO A 206 18.70 -11.47 3.82
N GLN A 207 19.42 -12.39 3.19
CA GLN A 207 19.36 -13.83 3.50
C GLN A 207 19.80 -14.14 4.93
N VAL A 208 20.36 -13.15 5.63
CA VAL A 208 20.95 -13.26 6.97
C VAL A 208 20.65 -11.96 7.73
N GLY A 209 19.90 -12.04 8.83
CA GLY A 209 19.63 -10.94 9.77
C GLY A 209 18.16 -10.83 10.22
N PRO A 210 17.88 -10.38 11.46
CA PRO A 210 16.52 -10.17 11.95
C PRO A 210 15.84 -8.98 11.23
N LEU A 211 14.58 -9.18 10.83
CA LEU A 211 13.75 -8.20 10.12
C LEU A 211 13.71 -6.82 10.80
N GLY A 212 13.78 -6.81 12.14
CA GLY A 212 13.71 -5.61 12.98
C GLY A 212 14.77 -4.55 12.67
N GLU A 213 15.93 -4.93 12.11
CA GLU A 213 17.02 -4.00 11.81
C GLU A 213 17.02 -3.49 10.35
N ALA A 214 16.14 -4.06 9.51
CA ALA A 214 16.08 -3.74 8.08
C ALA A 214 15.14 -2.58 7.76
N PHE A 215 14.24 -2.20 8.68
CA PHE A 215 13.35 -1.07 8.51
C PHE A 215 14.09 0.25 8.72
N ARG A 216 13.92 1.18 7.79
CA ARG A 216 14.56 2.51 7.82
C ARG A 216 13.59 3.59 7.37
N PRO A 217 13.75 4.83 7.86
CA PRO A 217 13.03 5.99 7.34
C PRO A 217 13.27 6.11 5.83
N VAL A 218 12.22 6.37 5.05
CA VAL A 218 12.34 6.38 3.57
C VAL A 218 11.80 7.65 2.92
N LEU A 219 11.17 8.58 3.65
CA LEU A 219 10.50 9.74 3.04
C LEU A 219 11.46 10.58 2.18
N GLY A 220 12.64 10.94 2.71
CA GLY A 220 13.62 11.72 1.96
C GLY A 220 14.09 11.06 0.65
N ASN A 221 14.21 9.72 0.64
CA ASN A 221 14.54 8.96 -0.56
C ASN A 221 13.38 9.00 -1.57
N LEU A 222 12.14 8.83 -1.12
CA LEU A 222 10.95 8.91 -1.98
C LEU A 222 10.83 10.31 -2.61
N GLN A 223 11.08 11.36 -1.85
CA GLN A 223 11.09 12.74 -2.34
C GLN A 223 12.20 13.00 -3.37
N ALA A 224 13.41 12.48 -3.13
CA ALA A 224 14.51 12.58 -4.09
C ALA A 224 14.17 11.87 -5.41
N LEU A 225 13.54 10.70 -5.33
CA LEU A 225 13.08 9.95 -6.51
C LEU A 225 11.98 10.68 -7.26
N ARG A 226 11.02 11.29 -6.55
CA ARG A 226 9.97 12.10 -7.17
C ARG A 226 10.55 13.29 -7.93
N ARG A 227 11.49 14.03 -7.33
CA ARG A 227 12.20 15.13 -8.02
C ARG A 227 12.91 14.64 -9.29
N LYS A 228 13.60 13.51 -9.22
CA LYS A 228 14.25 12.90 -10.39
C LYS A 228 13.25 12.50 -11.49
N TYR A 229 12.05 12.04 -11.10
CA TYR A 229 10.96 11.75 -12.03
C TYR A 229 10.46 13.02 -12.72
N ASP A 230 10.14 14.06 -11.95
CA ASP A 230 9.60 15.32 -12.48
C ASP A 230 10.60 16.00 -13.45
N HIS A 231 11.91 15.91 -13.18
CA HIS A 231 12.94 16.42 -14.10
C HIS A 231 13.02 15.63 -15.43
N LYS A 232 12.78 14.32 -15.42
CA LYS A 232 12.82 13.49 -16.64
C LYS A 232 11.60 13.70 -17.54
N THR A 233 10.43 13.96 -16.96
CA THR A 233 9.18 14.17 -17.71
C THR A 233 9.03 15.60 -18.21
N SER A 234 9.68 16.57 -17.57
CA SER A 234 9.71 17.99 -17.98
C SER A 234 10.81 18.33 -18.98
N SER A 235 11.73 17.41 -19.29
CA SER A 235 12.71 17.61 -20.35
C SER A 235 12.00 17.58 -21.71
N PRO A 236 12.03 18.67 -22.52
CA PRO A 236 11.48 18.65 -23.86
C PRO A 236 12.18 17.53 -24.64
N ARG A 237 11.40 16.64 -25.27
CA ARG A 237 11.96 15.83 -26.36
C ARG A 237 12.41 16.83 -27.42
N SER A 238 13.70 17.12 -27.47
CA SER A 238 14.32 17.82 -28.58
C SER A 238 14.07 16.96 -29.82
N SER A 239 13.17 17.46 -30.66
CA SER A 239 12.80 16.97 -31.99
C SER A 239 14.02 16.88 -32.90
#